data_AF-A0A9E0YKF9-F1
#
_entry.id   AF-A0A9E0YKF9-F1
#
_cell.length_a   1.000
_cell.length_b   1.000
_cell.length_c   1.000
_cell.angle_alpha   90.00
_cell.angle_beta   90.00
_cell.angle_gamma   90.00
#
_symmetry.space_group_name_H-M   'P 1'
#
loop_
_entity.id
_entity.type
_entity.pdbx_description
1 polymer ?
#
loop_
_entity_poly.entity_id
_entity_poly.type
_entity_poly.pdbx_seq_one_letter_code
_entity_poly.pdbx_strand_id
1 'polypeptide(L)'
;MLYTIGYQKITAEQLIDILAGYGVDTLVDVRSRPYTSKKGFHRRELEKTLPERGITYCWAGDRLGGFGRITETAIFELAGFVRDRTVCLMCMEADPDQCHRKTEIARRLAACNVAAHHLIID
;
A
#
# COMPACT_ATOMS: atom_id res chain seq x y z
N MET A 1 12.43 -1.50 3.59
CA MET A 1 12.20 -0.46 2.55
C MET A 1 10.71 -0.21 2.41
N LEU A 2 10.27 1.05 2.27
CA LEU A 2 8.85 1.39 2.11
C LEU A 2 8.58 2.14 0.81
N TYR A 3 7.72 1.56 -0.01
CA TYR A 3 7.15 2.16 -1.21
C TYR A 3 5.69 2.53 -1.00
N THR A 4 5.17 3.38 -1.87
CA THR A 4 3.73 3.68 -1.90
C THR A 4 3.24 3.81 -3.33
N ILE A 5 2.02 3.36 -3.62
CA ILE A 5 1.46 3.34 -4.98
C ILE A 5 -0.04 3.62 -4.99
N GLY A 6 -0.48 4.42 -5.96
CA GLY A 6 -1.88 4.73 -6.23
C GLY A 6 -2.35 4.02 -7.48
N TYR A 7 -3.34 3.14 -7.40
CA TYR A 7 -3.64 2.25 -8.53
C TYR A 7 -4.63 2.83 -9.57
N GLN A 8 -5.20 4.02 -9.33
CA GLN A 8 -6.27 4.60 -10.18
C GLN A 8 -5.96 4.50 -11.68
N LYS A 9 -4.70 4.72 -12.08
CA LYS A 9 -4.27 4.82 -13.49
C LYS A 9 -3.69 3.52 -14.09
N ILE A 10 -3.52 2.45 -13.32
CA ILE A 10 -2.85 1.21 -13.77
C ILE A 10 -3.75 -0.02 -13.68
N THR A 11 -3.50 -1.06 -14.47
CA THR A 11 -4.16 -2.36 -14.30
C THR A 11 -3.56 -3.15 -13.13
N ALA A 12 -4.21 -4.24 -12.72
CA ALA A 12 -3.69 -5.11 -11.67
C ALA A 12 -2.41 -5.82 -12.12
N GLU A 13 -2.31 -6.17 -13.41
CA GLU A 13 -1.11 -6.74 -14.01
C GLU A 13 0.05 -5.73 -13.97
N GLN A 14 -0.20 -4.49 -14.38
CA GLN A 14 0.81 -3.41 -14.28
C GLN A 14 1.24 -3.19 -12.82
N LEU A 15 0.31 -3.21 -11.86
CA LEU A 15 0.65 -3.15 -10.44
C LEU A 15 1.64 -4.26 -10.08
N ILE A 16 1.31 -5.52 -10.39
CA ILE A 16 2.15 -6.67 -10.05
C ILE A 16 3.54 -6.53 -10.65
N ASP A 17 3.64 -6.15 -11.93
CA ASP A 17 4.93 -6.02 -12.61
C ASP A 17 5.77 -4.87 -12.04
N ILE A 18 5.14 -3.76 -11.65
CA ILE A 18 5.80 -2.67 -10.93
C ILE A 18 6.32 -3.17 -9.58
N LEU A 19 5.47 -3.81 -8.77
CA LEU A 19 5.86 -4.31 -7.44
C LEU A 19 7.04 -5.28 -7.55
N ALA A 20 7.00 -6.21 -8.51
CA ALA A 20 8.08 -7.14 -8.77
C ALA A 20 9.37 -6.43 -9.20
N GLY A 21 9.30 -5.43 -10.08
CA GLY A 21 10.45 -4.64 -10.54
C GLY A 21 11.16 -3.87 -9.42
N TYR A 22 10.43 -3.48 -8.37
CA TYR A 22 10.98 -2.83 -7.17
C TYR A 22 11.33 -3.82 -6.04
N GLY A 23 11.20 -5.12 -6.28
CA GLY A 23 11.50 -6.15 -5.27
C GLY A 23 10.58 -6.08 -4.05
N VAL A 24 9.34 -5.61 -4.22
CA VAL A 24 8.33 -5.58 -3.16
C VAL A 24 7.91 -7.00 -2.83
N ASP A 25 8.09 -7.41 -1.58
CA ASP A 25 7.66 -8.72 -1.07
C ASP A 25 6.26 -8.66 -0.44
N THR A 26 5.78 -7.48 -0.04
CA THR A 26 4.49 -7.31 0.63
C THR A 26 3.76 -6.06 0.15
N LEU A 27 2.53 -6.23 -0.34
CA LEU A 27 1.59 -5.15 -0.60
C LEU A 27 0.63 -4.98 0.58
N VAL A 28 0.65 -3.81 1.23
CA VAL A 28 -0.31 -3.44 2.27
C VAL A 28 -1.40 -2.55 1.67
N ASP A 29 -2.60 -3.09 1.56
CA ASP A 29 -3.78 -2.37 1.08
C ASP A 29 -4.41 -1.56 2.23
N VAL A 30 -4.27 -0.23 2.18
CA VAL A 30 -4.81 0.70 3.18
C VAL A 30 -6.20 1.22 2.80
N ARG A 31 -6.85 0.67 1.76
CA ARG A 31 -8.22 1.07 1.40
C ARG A 31 -9.19 0.63 2.48
N SER A 32 -9.87 1.59 3.10
CA SER A 32 -10.95 1.31 4.06
C SER A 32 -12.00 0.35 3.50
N ARG A 33 -12.27 0.45 2.19
CA ARG A 33 -13.21 -0.41 1.47
C ARG A 33 -12.55 -0.88 0.17
N PRO A 34 -11.95 -2.08 0.13
CA PRO A 34 -11.23 -2.60 -1.03
C PRO A 34 -12.18 -3.21 -2.09
N TYR A 35 -13.27 -2.50 -2.38
CA TYR A 35 -14.23 -2.79 -3.43
C TYR A 35 -14.11 -1.71 -4.50
N THR A 36 -14.06 -2.09 -5.77
CA THR A 36 -13.86 -1.16 -6.88
C THR A 36 -14.44 -1.76 -8.16
N SER A 37 -14.86 -0.93 -9.11
CA SER A 37 -15.26 -1.38 -10.44
C SER A 37 -14.07 -1.78 -11.33
N LYS A 38 -12.84 -1.48 -10.89
CA LYS A 38 -11.62 -1.75 -11.65
C LYS A 38 -11.21 -3.21 -11.47
N LYS A 39 -11.26 -3.98 -12.56
CA LYS A 39 -10.94 -5.41 -12.61
C LYS A 39 -9.57 -5.71 -11.98
N GLY A 40 -9.49 -6.80 -11.20
CA GLY A 40 -8.26 -7.28 -10.58
C GLY A 40 -7.89 -6.57 -9.27
N PHE A 41 -8.63 -5.53 -8.87
CA PHE A 41 -8.37 -4.77 -7.64
C PHE A 41 -9.36 -5.04 -6.52
N HIS A 42 -10.30 -5.98 -6.70
CA HIS A 42 -11.06 -6.47 -5.56
C HIS A 42 -10.13 -7.22 -4.61
N ARG A 43 -10.34 -7.04 -3.30
CA ARG A 43 -9.55 -7.73 -2.26
C ARG A 43 -9.34 -9.22 -2.53
N ARG A 44 -10.41 -9.95 -2.88
CA ARG A 44 -10.35 -11.40 -3.13
C ARG A 44 -9.49 -11.77 -4.35
N GLU A 45 -9.46 -10.90 -5.36
CA GLU A 45 -8.60 -11.11 -6.53
C GLU A 45 -7.14 -10.89 -6.15
N LEU A 46 -6.83 -9.80 -5.44
CA LEU A 46 -5.47 -9.49 -4.97
C LEU A 46 -4.93 -10.54 -3.99
N GLU A 47 -5.78 -11.03 -3.07
CA GLU A 47 -5.46 -12.13 -2.14
C GLU A 47 -5.07 -13.41 -2.87
N LYS A 48 -5.56 -13.61 -4.10
CA LYS A 48 -5.24 -14.77 -4.92
C LYS A 48 -4.02 -14.52 -5.81
N THR A 49 -4.00 -13.42 -6.55
CA THR A 49 -3.03 -13.19 -7.64
C THR A 49 -1.65 -12.74 -7.17
N LEU A 50 -1.56 -11.99 -6.07
CA LEU A 50 -0.27 -11.52 -5.56
C LEU A 50 0.59 -12.67 -5.00
N PRO A 51 0.07 -13.59 -4.17
CA PRO A 51 0.87 -14.71 -3.67
C PRO A 51 1.38 -15.65 -4.77
N GLU A 52 0.60 -15.85 -5.85
CA GLU A 52 1.03 -16.60 -7.04
C GLU A 52 2.28 -15.99 -7.71
N ARG A 53 2.58 -14.72 -7.42
CA ARG A 53 3.73 -13.97 -7.94
C ARG A 53 4.78 -13.69 -6.86
N GLY A 54 4.68 -14.34 -5.69
CA GLY A 54 5.62 -14.20 -4.58
C GLY A 54 5.43 -12.92 -3.75
N ILE A 55 4.31 -12.21 -3.92
CA ILE A 55 4.00 -10.98 -3.18
C ILE A 55 2.93 -11.29 -2.14
N THR A 56 3.23 -11.06 -0.87
CA THR A 56 2.26 -11.18 0.21
C THR A 56 1.25 -10.04 0.13
N TYR A 57 -0.04 -10.35 0.21
CA TYR A 57 -1.09 -9.33 0.31
C TYR A 57 -1.58 -9.20 1.75
N CYS A 58 -1.59 -7.99 2.27
CA CYS A 58 -2.12 -7.66 3.60
C CYS A 58 -3.14 -6.53 3.49
N TRP A 59 -4.39 -6.79 3.84
CA TRP A 59 -5.37 -5.71 3.98
C TRP A 59 -5.30 -5.10 5.39
N ALA A 60 -5.16 -3.78 5.47
CA ALA A 60 -5.07 -3.02 6.72
C ALA A 60 -6.01 -1.81 6.74
N GLY A 61 -7.06 -1.80 5.91
CA GLY A 61 -7.99 -0.67 5.77
C GLY A 61 -8.84 -0.38 7.01
N ASP A 62 -8.99 -1.34 7.92
CA ASP A 62 -9.66 -1.17 9.22
C ASP A 62 -8.81 -0.39 10.25
N ARG A 63 -7.48 -0.36 10.06
CA ARG A 63 -6.52 0.28 10.99
C ARG A 63 -5.81 1.49 10.39
N LEU A 64 -5.56 1.45 9.08
CA LEU A 64 -4.80 2.43 8.31
C LEU A 64 -5.66 3.14 7.25
N GLY A 65 -6.94 2.82 7.15
CA GLY A 65 -7.82 3.42 6.14
C GLY A 65 -8.31 4.83 6.48
N GLY A 66 -8.48 5.64 5.45
CA GLY A 66 -8.82 7.06 5.56
C GLY A 66 -10.23 7.43 6.05
N PHE A 67 -11.09 6.46 6.44
CA PHE A 67 -12.41 6.76 7.05
C PHE A 67 -12.41 6.72 8.57
N GLY A 68 -11.32 6.24 9.19
CA GLY A 68 -11.20 6.10 10.64
C GLY A 68 -9.98 6.84 11.19
N ARG A 69 -9.88 6.87 12.52
CA ARG A 69 -8.69 7.38 13.19
C ARG A 69 -7.56 6.36 13.10
N ILE A 70 -6.44 6.75 12.48
CA ILE A 70 -5.20 5.96 12.49
C ILE A 70 -4.49 6.19 13.82
N THR A 71 -4.35 5.15 14.63
CA THR A 71 -3.71 5.27 15.96
C THR A 71 -2.19 5.30 15.86
N GLU A 72 -1.50 5.84 16.87
CA GLU A 72 -0.03 5.75 16.94
C GLU A 72 0.45 4.30 16.97
N THR A 73 -0.28 3.42 17.66
CA THR A 73 0.00 1.98 17.67
C THR A 73 0.02 1.38 16.26
N ALA A 74 -0.95 1.74 15.40
CA ALA A 74 -0.98 1.24 14.02
C ALA A 74 0.23 1.74 13.21
N ILE A 75 0.68 2.97 13.43
CA ILE A 75 1.89 3.51 12.79
C ILE A 75 3.15 2.78 13.30
N PHE A 76 3.30 2.58 14.61
CA PHE A 76 4.46 1.89 15.16
C PHE A 76 4.54 0.43 14.73
N GLU A 77 3.41 -0.26 14.68
CA GLU A 77 3.35 -1.63 14.16
C GLU A 77 3.78 -1.68 12.69
N LEU A 78 3.29 -0.76 11.86
CA LEU A 78 3.72 -0.69 10.45
C LEU A 78 5.22 -0.33 10.34
N ALA A 79 5.73 0.58 11.15
CA ALA A 79 7.15 0.92 11.17
C ALA A 79 8.02 -0.30 11.54
N GLY A 80 7.60 -1.08 12.53
CA GLY A 80 8.25 -2.35 12.89
C GLY A 80 8.16 -3.38 11.77
N PHE A 81 7.00 -3.51 11.13
CA PHE A 81 6.76 -4.43 10.03
C PHE A 81 7.65 -4.18 8.80
N VAL A 82 8.01 -2.92 8.54
CA VAL A 82 8.84 -2.52 7.40
C VAL A 82 10.34 -2.82 7.57
N ARG A 83 10.83 -3.05 8.79
CA ARG A 83 12.28 -3.11 9.08
C ARG A 83 13.03 -4.14 8.24
N ASP A 84 12.48 -5.35 8.11
CA ASP A 84 13.14 -6.48 7.44
C ASP A 84 12.43 -6.89 6.14
N ARG A 85 11.65 -5.97 5.55
CA ARG A 85 10.80 -6.22 4.38
C ARG A 85 10.87 -5.08 3.37
N THR A 86 10.56 -5.39 2.12
CA THR A 86 10.24 -4.39 1.10
C THR A 86 8.73 -4.32 0.95
N VAL A 87 8.14 -3.32 1.60
CA VAL A 87 6.69 -3.14 1.69
C VAL A 87 6.24 -2.05 0.73
N CYS A 88 5.10 -2.21 0.09
CA CYS A 88 4.42 -1.14 -0.63
C CYS A 88 3.03 -0.86 -0.05
N LEU A 89 2.74 0.40 0.30
CA LEU A 89 1.38 0.81 0.68
C LEU A 89 0.56 1.13 -0.57
N MET A 90 -0.62 0.52 -0.70
CA MET A 90 -1.53 0.77 -1.82
C MET A 90 -2.78 1.54 -1.38
N CYS A 91 -3.15 2.55 -2.16
CA CYS A 91 -4.45 3.22 -2.09
C CYS A 91 -5.02 3.43 -3.50
N MET A 92 -6.26 3.90 -3.61
CA MET A 92 -6.87 4.23 -4.91
C MET A 92 -6.23 5.45 -5.55
N GLU A 93 -6.17 6.56 -4.83
CA GLU A 93 -5.73 7.86 -5.35
C GLU A 93 -4.31 7.79 -5.93
N ALA A 94 -4.18 8.21 -7.20
CA ALA A 94 -2.92 8.25 -7.92
C ALA A 94 -2.05 9.41 -7.44
N ASP A 95 -2.64 10.58 -7.20
CA ASP A 95 -1.92 11.73 -6.66
C ASP A 95 -1.59 11.51 -5.17
N PRO A 96 -0.32 11.30 -4.80
CA PRO A 96 0.02 11.04 -3.42
C PRO A 96 -0.29 12.25 -2.52
N ASP A 97 -0.26 13.49 -3.03
CA ASP A 97 -0.53 14.69 -2.24
C ASP A 97 -2.01 14.88 -1.90
N GLN A 98 -2.89 14.17 -2.60
CA GLN A 98 -4.33 14.13 -2.32
C GLN A 98 -4.76 12.88 -1.55
N CYS A 99 -3.80 12.11 -1.03
CA CYS A 99 -4.06 10.82 -0.40
C CYS A 99 -3.60 10.76 1.06
N HIS A 100 -4.44 10.21 1.95
CA HIS A 100 -4.11 9.93 3.35
C HIS A 100 -2.88 9.01 3.51
N ARG A 101 -2.56 8.20 2.48
CA ARG A 101 -1.36 7.39 2.43
C ARG A 101 -0.08 8.23 2.56
N LYS A 102 0.01 9.40 1.90
CA LYS A 102 1.15 10.32 2.04
C LYS A 102 0.94 11.27 3.21
N THR A 103 -0.22 11.93 3.24
CA THR A 103 -0.47 13.06 4.14
C THR A 103 -0.61 12.65 5.60
N GLU A 104 -0.98 11.40 5.88
CA GLU A 104 -1.12 10.87 7.24
C GLU A 104 -0.15 9.73 7.54
N ILE A 105 -0.20 8.63 6.78
CA ILE A 105 0.59 7.42 7.11
C ILE A 105 2.09 7.67 6.89
N ALA A 106 2.51 8.02 5.67
CA ALA A 106 3.92 8.23 5.36
C ALA A 106 4.54 9.35 6.19
N ARG A 107 3.80 10.45 6.40
CA ARG A 107 4.23 11.56 7.27
C ARG A 107 4.55 11.09 8.68
N ARG A 108 3.69 10.25 9.29
CA ARG A 108 3.88 9.77 10.67
C ARG A 108 4.94 8.67 10.76
N LEU A 109 5.08 7.85 9.71
CA LEU A 109 6.19 6.89 9.60
C LEU A 109 7.56 7.58 9.52
N ALA A 110 7.66 8.77 8.93
CA ALA A 110 8.90 9.54 8.92
C ALA A 110 9.39 9.87 10.34
N ALA A 111 8.48 10.14 11.28
CA ALA A 111 8.83 10.34 12.70
C ALA A 111 9.34 9.04 13.37
N CYS A 112 9.11 7.89 12.75
CA CYS A 112 9.65 6.58 13.16
C CYS A 112 10.93 6.20 12.40
N ASN A 113 11.56 7.14 11.69
CA ASN A 113 12.70 6.91 10.80
C ASN A 113 12.42 5.95 9.64
N VAL A 114 11.16 5.88 9.19
CA VAL A 114 10.75 5.11 8.02
C VAL A 114 10.36 6.08 6.90
N ALA A 115 11.25 6.28 5.95
CA ALA A 115 10.98 7.08 4.76
C ALA A 115 10.17 6.27 3.74
N ALA A 116 9.15 6.89 3.15
CA ALA A 116 8.30 6.28 2.12
C ALA A 116 8.63 6.87 0.75
N HIS A 117 8.89 6.00 -0.23
CA HIS A 117 9.15 6.40 -1.62
C HIS A 117 7.90 6.17 -2.47
N HIS A 118 7.35 7.21 -3.07
CA HIS A 118 6.21 7.05 -3.96
C HIS A 118 6.67 6.54 -5.33
N LEU A 119 6.04 5.47 -5.81
CA LEU A 119 6.29 4.93 -7.14
C LEU A 119 5.53 5.78 -8.15
N ILE A 120 6.26 6.58 -8.92
CA ILE A 120 5.72 7.36 -10.03
C ILE A 120 5.41 6.38 -11.16
N ILE A 121 4.22 6.51 -11.73
CA ILE A 121 3.76 5.71 -12.85
C ILE A 121 3.43 6.69 -13.97
N ASP A 122 4.22 6.59 -15.05
CA ASP A 122 4.02 7.37 -16.27
C ASP A 122 2.95 6.72 -17.18
#